data_AF-A0A3P7VKD3-F1
#
_entry.id   AF-A0A3P7VKD3-F1
#
_cell.length_a   1.000
_cell.length_b   1.000
_cell.length_c   1.000
_cell.angle_alpha   90.00
_cell.angle_beta   90.00
_cell.angle_gamma   90.00
#
_symmetry.space_group_name_H-M   'P 1'
#
loop_
_entity.id
_entity.type
_entity.pdbx_description
1 polymer ?
#
loop_
_entity_poly.entity_id
_entity_poly.type
_entity_poly.pdbx_seq_one_letter_code
_entity_poly.pdbx_strand_id
1 'polypeptide(L)' 'MYGAETWRTTTTAIKKVQVFINSCLRKILNIHWPETISNSLLWKRTNQLPGEEEIRKRRWKWIEHTLHKSPNCITR' A
#
# COMPACT_ATOMS: atom_id res chain seq x y z
N MET A 1 19.93 4.17 -2.17
CA MET A 1 18.46 4.17 -2.15
C MET A 1 17.95 5.29 -3.05
N TYR A 2 17.96 5.13 -4.38
CA TYR A 2 17.66 6.24 -5.31
C TYR A 2 17.03 5.72 -6.61
N GLY A 3 15.89 5.04 -6.51
CA GLY A 3 15.27 4.43 -7.71
C GLY A 3 13.81 4.03 -7.60
N ALA A 4 13.17 4.22 -6.44
CA ALA A 4 11.76 3.88 -6.26
C ALA A 4 10.81 5.07 -6.54
N GLU A 5 11.35 6.26 -6.78
CA GLU A 5 10.60 7.52 -6.75
C GLU A 5 9.84 7.83 -8.05
N THR A 6 10.13 7.13 -9.15
CA THR A 6 9.51 7.32 -10.47
C THR A 6 8.88 6.05 -11.05
N TRP A 7 8.55 5.05 -10.22
CA TRP A 7 7.87 3.88 -10.74
C TRP A 7 6.44 4.24 -11.15
N ARG A 8 6.15 4.11 -12.45
CA ARG A 8 4.79 4.07 -13.01
C ARG A 8 4.12 2.81 -12.45
N THR A 9 3.54 2.91 -11.25
CA THR A 9 2.85 1.78 -10.61
C THR A 9 1.68 1.39 -11.48
N THR A 10 1.85 0.29 -12.21
CA THR A 10 0.77 -0.26 -13.02
C THR A 10 -0.29 -0.82 -12.08
N THR A 11 -1.56 -0.54 -12.39
CA THR A 11 -2.71 -1.06 -11.63
C THR A 11 -2.67 -2.59 -11.51
N THR A 12 -2.02 -3.27 -12.46
CA THR A 12 -1.75 -4.72 -12.43
C THR A 12 -0.77 -5.13 -11.32
N ALA A 13 0.32 -4.39 -11.11
CA ALA A 13 1.26 -4.67 -10.02
C ALA A 13 0.61 -4.41 -8.65
N ILE A 14 -0.16 -3.32 -8.53
CA ILE A 14 -0.92 -3.00 -7.31
C ILE A 14 -1.91 -4.12 -6.99
N LYS A 15 -2.67 -4.59 -7.99
CA LYS A 15 -3.61 -5.71 -7.83
C LYS A 15 -2.90 -6.99 -7.39
N LYS A 16 -1.74 -7.33 -7.96
CA LYS A 16 -0.96 -8.51 -7.55
C LYS A 16 -0.54 -8.44 -6.08
N VAL A 17 -0.03 -7.28 -5.64
CA VAL A 17 0.34 -7.05 -4.24
C VAL A 17 -0.90 -7.15 -3.33
N GLN A 18 -2.04 -6.60 -3.75
CA GLN A 18 -3.28 -6.68 -2.98
C GLN A 18 -3.76 -8.13 -2.79
N VAL A 19 -3.69 -8.95 -3.85
CA VAL A 19 -4.07 -10.37 -3.78
C VAL A 19 -3.17 -11.12 -2.81
N PHE A 20 -1.86 -10.83 -2.81
CA PHE A 20 -0.92 -11.39 -1.85
C PHE A 20 -1.24 -10.98 -0.40
N ILE A 21 -1.52 -9.70 -0.14
CA ILE A 21 -1.90 -9.23 1.19
C ILE A 21 -3.19 -9.92 1.65
N ASN A 22 -4.21 -10.00 0.79
CA ASN A 22 -5.48 -10.63 1.13
C ASN A 22 -5.34 -12.12 1.44
N SER A 23 -4.45 -12.85 0.75
CA SER A 23 -4.21 -14.27 1.03
C SER A 23 -3.50 -14.47 2.38
N CYS A 24 -2.54 -13.61 2.72
CA CYS A 24 -1.88 -13.60 4.03
C CYS A 24 -2.88 -13.29 5.16
N LEU A 25 -3.73 -12.28 5.00
CA LEU A 25 -4.75 -11.93 6.00
C LEU A 25 -5.73 -13.07 6.26
N ARG A 26 -6.17 -13.78 5.21
CA ARG A 26 -7.04 -14.96 5.36
C ARG A 26 -6.36 -16.08 6.14
N LYS A 27 -5.06 -16.32 5.90
CA LYS A 27 -4.28 -17.30 6.68
C LYS A 27 -4.13 -16.89 8.15
N ILE A 28 -3.86 -15.62 8.43
CA ILE A 28 -3.72 -15.10 9.81
C ILE A 28 -5.04 -15.21 10.57
N LEU A 29 -6.16 -14.90 9.91
CA LEU A 29 -7.50 -15.02 10.50
C LEU A 29 -8.03 -16.46 10.51
N ASN A 30 -7.23 -17.44 10.06
CA ASN A 30 -7.58 -18.85 9.94
C ASN A 30 -8.89 -19.12 9.17
N ILE A 31 -9.23 -18.27 8.21
CA ILE A 31 -10.43 -18.39 7.39
C ILE A 31 -10.18 -19.50 6.36
N HIS A 32 -10.85 -20.63 6.54
CA HIS A 32 -10.78 -21.76 5.61
C HIS A 32 -11.94 -21.71 4.60
N TRP A 33 -11.69 -22.30 3.43
CA TRP A 33 -12.75 -22.68 2.49
C TRP A 33 -13.77 -23.52 3.27
N PRO A 34 -15.07 -23.14 3.37
CA PRO A 34 -15.90 -22.43 2.40
C PRO A 34 -16.37 -21.04 2.86
N GLU A 35 -15.72 -20.43 3.86
CA GLU A 35 -16.11 -19.10 4.33
C GLU A 35 -15.90 -18.05 3.24
N THR A 36 -17.01 -17.64 2.61
CA THR A 36 -17.03 -16.65 1.53
C THR A 36 -17.03 -15.25 2.15
N ILE A 37 -15.95 -14.90 2.85
CA ILE A 37 -15.75 -13.54 3.37
C ILE A 37 -15.36 -12.62 2.20
N SER A 38 -16.15 -11.56 2.02
CA SER A 38 -15.82 -10.49 1.06
C SER A 38 -14.55 -9.76 1.49
N ASN A 39 -13.79 -9.26 0.51
CA ASN A 39 -12.55 -8.52 0.80
C ASN A 39 -12.82 -7.25 1.63
N SER A 40 -13.97 -6.60 1.44
CA SER A 40 -14.36 -5.42 2.23
C SER A 40 -14.59 -5.76 3.71
N LEU A 41 -15.22 -6.90 4.00
CA LEU A 41 -15.43 -7.37 5.37
C LEU A 41 -14.11 -7.78 6.04
N LEU A 42 -13.21 -8.43 5.29
CA LEU A 42 -11.86 -8.77 5.73
C LEU A 42 -11.10 -7.51 6.20
N TRP A 43 -11.07 -6.47 5.37
CA TRP A 43 -10.38 -5.21 5.67
C TRP A 43 -10.99 -4.48 6.87
N LYS A 44 -12.32 -4.50 7.00
CA LYS A 44 -13.03 -3.91 8.14
C LYS A 44 -12.68 -4.61 9.45
N ARG A 45 -12.49 -5.93 9.40
CA ARG A 45 -12.11 -6.74 10.58
C ARG A 45 -10.65 -6.52 10.99
N THR A 46 -9.77 -6.24 10.04
CA THR A 46 -8.34 -5.99 10.28
C THR A 46 -7.98 -4.50 10.43
N ASN A 47 -8.97 -3.60 10.34
CA ASN A 47 -8.77 -2.14 10.25
C ASN A 47 -7.73 -1.73 9.19
N GLN A 48 -7.61 -2.51 8.11
CA GLN A 48 -6.64 -2.24 7.04
C GLN A 48 -7.29 -1.47 5.90
N LEU A 49 -6.52 -0.57 5.28
CA LEU A 49 -6.93 0.13 4.07
C LEU A 49 -6.51 -0.68 2.82
N PRO A 50 -7.20 -0.49 1.68
CA PRO A 50 -6.74 -1.02 0.41
C PRO A 50 -5.32 -0.56 0.11
N GLY A 51 -4.49 -1.42 -0.47
CA GLY A 51 -3.09 -1.13 -0.80
C GLY A 51 -2.92 0.06 -1.73
N GLU A 52 -3.95 0.38 -2.54
CA GLU A 52 -3.99 1.61 -3.34
C GLU A 52 -4.01 2.87 -2.46
N GLU A 53 -4.80 2.87 -1.40
CA GLU A 53 -4.92 3.99 -0.46
C GLU A 53 -3.62 4.18 0.34
N GLU A 54 -3.00 3.08 0.76
CA GLU A 54 -1.69 3.10 1.41
C GLU A 54 -0.59 3.64 0.48
N ILE A 55 -0.59 3.27 -0.80
CA ILE A 55 0.34 3.81 -1.80
C ILE A 55 0.10 5.30 -2.00
N ARG A 56 -1.17 5.73 -2.07
CA ARG A 56 -1.54 7.15 -2.22
C ARG A 56 -1.06 7.98 -1.03
N LYS A 57 -1.29 7.49 0.19
CA LYS A 57 -0.83 8.14 1.42
C LYS A 57 0.70 8.26 1.47
N ARG A 58 1.42 7.21 1.09
CA ARG A 58 2.89 7.23 1.02
C ARG A 58 3.40 8.22 -0.03
N ARG A 59 2.75 8.31 -1.20
CA ARG A 59 3.08 9.31 -2.23
C ARG A 59 2.87 10.73 -1.73
N TRP A 60 1.72 11.01 -1.10
CA TRP A 60 1.47 12.34 -0.53
C TRP A 60 2.47 12.72 0.55
N LYS A 61 2.78 11.79 1.46
CA LYS A 61 3.82 12.00 2.48
C LYS A 61 5.21 12.27 1.87
N TRP A 62 5.54 11.62 0.75
CA TRP A 62 6.80 11.86 0.05
C TRP A 62 6.81 13.21 -0.67
N ILE A 63 5.69 13.61 -1.30
CA ILE A 63 5.54 14.96 -1.89
C ILE A 63 5.68 16.02 -0.81
N GLU A 64 5.00 15.86 0.33
CA GLU A 64 5.11 16.74 1.49
C GLU A 64 6.56 16.86 1.97
N HIS A 65 7.27 15.73 2.09
CA HIS A 65 8.67 15.73 2.50
C HIS A 65 9.57 16.47 1.50
N THR A 66 9.37 16.27 0.20
CA THR A 66 10.13 16.96 -0.86
C THR A 66 9.84 18.46 -0.87
N LEU A 67 8.58 18.86 -0.68
CA LEU A 67 8.19 20.27 -0.62
C LEU A 67 8.68 20.97 0.65
N HIS A 68 8.79 20.25 1.76
CA HIS A 68 9.30 20.77 3.04
C HIS A 68 10.83 20.71 3.12
N LYS A 69 11.55 20.19 2.11
CA LYS A 69 13.01 20.38 2.04
C LYS A 69 13.32 21.85 1.76
N SER A 70 13.99 22.49 2.71
CA SER A 70 14.57 23.84 2.55
C SER A 70 15.49 23.89 1.31
N PRO A 71 15.43 24.97 0.50
CA PRO A 71 16.26 25.13 -0.69
C PRO A 71 17.77 25.19 -0.39
N ASN A 72 18.18 25.34 0.87
CA ASN A 72 19.58 25.48 1.28
C ASN A 72 20.25 24.15 1.68
N CYS A 73 19.54 23.01 1.61
CA CYS A 73 20.10 21.70 1.96
C CYS A 73 20.43 20.85 0.71
N ILE A 74 20.98 21.51 -0.31
CA ILE A 74 21.72 20.87 -1.39
C ILE A 74 23.19 21.04 -1.03
N THR A 75 23.77 20.06 -0.34
CA THR A 75 25.21 20.03 -0.09
C THR A 75 25.90 19.90 -1.44
N ARG A 76 26.65 20.95 -1.84
CA ARG A 76 27.44 20.99 -3.07
C ARG A 76 28.59 19.99 -3.03
#